data_AF-L5LSM5-F1
#
_entry.id   AF-L5LSM5-F1
#
_cell.length_a   1.000
_cell.length_b   1.000
_cell.length_c   1.000
_cell.angle_alpha   90.00
_cell.angle_beta   90.00
_cell.angle_gamma   90.00
#
_symmetry.space_group_name_H-M   'P 1'
#
loop_
_entity.id
_entity.type
_entity.pdbx_description
1 polymer ?
#
loop_
_entity_poly.entity_id
_entity_poly.type
_entity_poly.pdbx_seq_one_letter_code
_entity_poly.pdbx_strand_id
1 'polypeptide(L)'
;MDGQADATPAGLDTKIMRNCGKIHLKRTKIDRLMNRLVILIFMSLVLISVALTLGFWDKVKEFKAEHHYVSEKLTYSVPTESFFTFWGFLILLSVMVPMAMFIITEFIYLGNSIFINWDRQMYYQPQNMSARARNTSLSDQLGQVAYIFSDKTGTLTRNIMTFKKCCINGVVYGGAFPGLS
;
A
#
# COMPACT_ATOMS: atom_id res chain seq x y z
N MET A 1 10.73 60.05 -10.65
CA MET A 1 11.16 59.22 -9.51
C MET A 1 10.29 57.99 -9.52
N ASP A 2 10.58 57.05 -10.42
CA ASP A 2 9.78 55.83 -10.53
C ASP A 2 10.67 54.70 -10.01
N GLY A 3 10.58 54.47 -8.71
CA GLY A 3 11.17 53.32 -8.05
C GLY A 3 10.46 52.07 -8.56
N GLN A 4 10.94 51.55 -9.68
CA GLN A 4 10.57 50.24 -10.19
C GLN A 4 10.93 49.22 -9.09
N ALA A 5 9.93 48.78 -8.33
CA ALA A 5 10.08 47.67 -7.40
C ALA A 5 10.49 46.45 -8.23
N ASP A 6 11.77 46.08 -8.12
CA ASP A 6 12.33 44.88 -8.73
C ASP A 6 11.47 43.69 -8.28
N ALA A 7 10.87 42.99 -9.23
CA ALA A 7 9.85 41.98 -8.97
C ALA A 7 10.51 40.79 -8.24
N THR A 8 10.43 40.78 -6.92
CA THR A 8 10.92 39.66 -6.11
C THR A 8 10.20 38.37 -6.55
N PRO A 9 10.94 37.30 -6.90
CA PRO A 9 10.32 36.07 -7.38
C PRO A 9 9.39 35.49 -6.30
N ALA A 10 8.09 35.47 -6.60
CA ALA A 10 7.02 35.01 -5.71
C ALA A 10 6.43 33.68 -6.21
N GLY A 11 6.07 32.80 -5.29
CA GLY A 11 5.48 31.51 -5.62
C GLY A 11 6.44 30.60 -6.43
N LEU A 12 6.06 30.31 -7.68
CA LEU A 12 6.76 29.34 -8.54
C LEU A 12 8.19 29.72 -8.90
N ASP A 13 8.50 31.01 -8.86
CA ASP A 13 9.85 31.51 -9.15
C ASP A 13 10.79 31.49 -7.95
N THR A 14 10.29 31.15 -6.77
CA THR A 14 11.14 31.00 -5.58
C THR A 14 12.13 29.87 -5.79
N LYS A 15 13.39 30.07 -5.34
CA LYS A 15 14.42 29.02 -5.35
C LYS A 15 13.95 27.74 -4.65
N ILE A 16 13.10 27.88 -3.63
CA ILE A 16 12.48 26.77 -2.90
C ILE A 16 11.57 25.97 -3.83
N MET A 17 10.63 26.62 -4.52
CA MET A 17 9.70 25.91 -5.42
C MET A 17 10.42 25.31 -6.64
N ARG A 18 11.48 25.94 -7.14
CA ARG A 18 12.32 25.38 -8.21
C ARG A 18 13.12 24.15 -7.77
N ASN A 19 13.50 24.06 -6.51
CA ASN A 19 14.18 22.88 -5.95
C ASN A 19 13.20 21.79 -5.47
N CYS A 20 11.94 22.15 -5.21
CA CYS A 20 10.86 21.19 -5.02
C CYS A 20 10.61 20.46 -6.35
N GLY A 21 11.13 19.23 -6.44
CA GLY A 21 10.86 18.35 -7.58
C GLY A 21 9.35 18.18 -7.81
N LYS A 22 8.97 17.89 -9.06
CA LYS A 22 7.57 17.61 -9.41
C LYS A 22 7.03 16.50 -8.53
N ILE A 23 5.79 16.65 -8.06
CA ILE A 23 5.10 15.65 -7.25
C ILE A 23 4.85 14.42 -8.13
N HIS A 24 5.75 13.45 -8.07
CA HIS A 24 5.53 12.15 -8.70
C HIS A 24 4.76 11.27 -7.72
N LEU A 25 3.61 10.76 -8.15
CA LEU A 25 2.89 9.74 -7.40
C LEU A 25 3.78 8.48 -7.40
N LYS A 26 4.38 8.16 -6.24
CA LYS A 26 5.17 6.93 -6.09
C LYS A 26 4.24 5.73 -6.23
N ARG A 27 4.31 5.06 -7.38
CA ARG A 27 3.67 3.74 -7.56
C ARG A 27 4.35 2.75 -6.62
N THR A 28 3.57 2.07 -5.80
CA THR A 28 4.11 1.24 -4.73
C THR A 28 4.65 -0.08 -5.30
N LYS A 29 5.58 -0.73 -4.59
CA LYS A 29 5.97 -2.11 -4.93
C LYS A 29 4.78 -3.06 -4.85
N ILE A 30 3.85 -2.80 -3.93
CA ILE A 30 2.61 -3.57 -3.80
C ILE A 30 1.76 -3.47 -5.05
N ASP A 31 1.64 -2.32 -5.71
CA ASP A 31 0.84 -2.21 -6.94
C ASP A 31 1.34 -3.18 -8.02
N ARG A 32 2.66 -3.37 -8.12
CA ARG A 32 3.28 -4.34 -9.05
C ARG A 32 3.05 -5.78 -8.61
N LEU A 33 3.13 -6.04 -7.30
CA LEU A 33 2.88 -7.36 -6.73
C LEU A 33 1.41 -7.76 -6.91
N MET A 34 0.48 -6.85 -6.66
CA MET A 34 -0.95 -7.02 -6.89
C MET A 34 -1.23 -7.35 -8.36
N ASN A 35 -0.65 -6.61 -9.30
CA ASN A 35 -0.79 -6.93 -10.73
C ASN A 35 -0.26 -8.33 -11.07
N ARG A 36 0.86 -8.76 -10.49
CA ARG A 36 1.39 -10.12 -10.67
C ARG A 36 0.46 -11.18 -10.07
N LEU A 37 -0.08 -10.93 -8.88
CA LEU A 37 -1.04 -11.83 -8.23
C LEU A 37 -2.33 -11.96 -9.05
N VAL A 38 -2.84 -10.86 -9.61
CA VAL A 38 -4.02 -10.90 -10.49
C VAL A 38 -3.79 -11.84 -11.68
N ILE A 39 -2.62 -11.75 -12.33
CA ILE A 39 -2.26 -12.66 -13.42
C ILE A 39 -2.18 -14.11 -12.94
N LEU A 40 -1.54 -14.35 -11.78
CA LEU A 40 -1.42 -15.69 -11.21
C LEU A 40 -2.79 -16.31 -10.91
N ILE A 41 -3.69 -15.55 -10.30
CA ILE A 41 -5.02 -16.05 -9.95
C ILE A 41 -5.88 -16.26 -11.20
N PHE A 42 -5.75 -15.41 -12.22
CA PHE A 42 -6.39 -15.64 -13.51
C PHE A 42 -5.95 -16.97 -14.13
N MET A 43 -4.63 -17.25 -14.11
CA MET A 43 -4.11 -18.52 -14.61
C MET A 43 -4.59 -19.71 -13.78
N SER A 44 -4.62 -19.61 -12.44
CA SER A 44 -5.13 -20.70 -11.60
C SER A 44 -6.62 -20.93 -11.79
N LEU A 45 -7.40 -19.88 -12.04
CA LEU A 45 -8.82 -19.96 -12.30
C LEU A 45 -9.12 -20.73 -13.59
N VAL A 46 -8.37 -20.45 -14.67
CA VAL A 46 -8.47 -21.21 -15.92
C VAL A 46 -8.11 -22.68 -15.70
N LEU A 47 -7.05 -22.98 -14.92
CA LEU A 47 -6.66 -24.36 -14.63
C LEU A 47 -7.75 -25.11 -13.85
N ILE A 48 -8.33 -24.46 -12.83
CA ILE A 48 -9.41 -25.05 -12.03
C ILE A 48 -10.68 -25.24 -12.86
N SER A 49 -11.05 -24.29 -13.73
CA SER A 49 -12.22 -24.44 -14.59
C SER A 49 -12.04 -25.58 -15.59
N VAL A 50 -10.85 -25.76 -16.18
CA VAL A 50 -10.54 -26.93 -17.02
C VAL A 50 -10.67 -28.23 -16.22
N ALA A 51 -10.08 -28.30 -15.02
CA ALA A 51 -10.13 -29.50 -14.18
C ALA A 51 -11.57 -29.87 -13.79
N LEU A 52 -12.41 -28.88 -13.47
CA LEU A 52 -13.82 -29.09 -13.17
C LEU A 52 -14.63 -29.54 -14.38
N THR A 53 -14.35 -29.01 -15.58
CA THR A 53 -15.00 -29.47 -16.82
C THR A 53 -14.65 -30.93 -17.13
N LEU A 54 -13.39 -31.34 -16.95
CA LEU A 54 -12.97 -32.73 -17.12
C LEU A 54 -13.61 -33.65 -16.07
N GLY A 55 -13.59 -33.24 -14.79
CA GLY A 55 -14.24 -34.00 -13.72
C GLY A 55 -15.75 -34.14 -13.91
N PHE A 56 -16.41 -33.10 -14.43
CA PHE A 56 -17.83 -33.15 -14.78
C PHE A 56 -18.09 -34.12 -15.93
N TRP A 57 -17.23 -34.13 -16.95
CA TRP A 57 -17.33 -35.08 -18.06
C TRP A 57 -17.27 -36.54 -17.60
N ASP A 58 -16.29 -36.87 -16.76
CA ASP A 58 -16.12 -38.23 -16.23
C ASP A 58 -17.32 -38.65 -15.36
N LYS A 59 -17.81 -37.74 -14.50
CA LYS A 59 -18.95 -38.01 -13.63
C LYS A 59 -20.27 -38.12 -14.37
N VAL A 60 -20.48 -37.33 -15.42
CA VAL A 60 -21.67 -37.45 -16.29
C VAL A 60 -21.66 -38.78 -17.03
N LYS A 61 -20.51 -39.25 -17.50
CA LYS A 61 -20.39 -40.56 -18.17
C LYS A 61 -20.72 -41.72 -17.22
N GLU A 62 -20.24 -41.65 -15.99
CA GLU A 62 -20.54 -42.62 -14.92
C GLU A 62 -22.02 -42.58 -14.53
N PHE A 63 -22.60 -41.40 -14.33
CA PHE A 63 -23.99 -41.21 -13.91
C PHE A 63 -25.00 -41.62 -15.00
N LYS A 64 -24.69 -41.34 -16.28
CA LYS A 64 -25.50 -41.74 -17.44
C LYS A 64 -25.51 -43.26 -17.65
N ALA A 65 -24.48 -43.98 -17.17
CA ALA A 65 -24.45 -45.43 -17.20
C ALA A 65 -25.39 -46.06 -16.15
N GLU A 66 -25.60 -45.40 -15.00
CA GLU A 66 -26.49 -45.90 -13.94
C GLU A 66 -27.96 -45.43 -14.06
N HIS A 67 -28.22 -44.24 -14.61
CA HIS A 67 -29.55 -43.61 -14.55
C HIS A 67 -30.19 -43.46 -15.93
N HIS A 68 -30.89 -44.50 -16.40
CA HIS A 68 -31.51 -44.58 -17.73
C HIS A 68 -32.70 -43.60 -17.97
N TYR A 69 -33.16 -42.86 -16.93
CA TYR A 69 -34.33 -41.97 -17.02
C TYR A 69 -33.99 -40.50 -17.35
N VAL A 70 -32.71 -40.11 -17.36
CA VAL A 70 -32.32 -38.73 -17.63
C VAL A 70 -32.46 -38.46 -19.13
N SER A 71 -33.58 -37.85 -19.49
CA SER A 71 -33.95 -37.50 -20.85
C SER A 71 -32.86 -36.68 -21.54
N GLU A 72 -32.56 -37.06 -22.78
CA GLU A 72 -31.63 -36.43 -23.73
C GLU A 72 -32.14 -35.05 -24.19
N LYS A 73 -32.44 -34.17 -23.23
CA LYS A 73 -32.96 -32.84 -23.54
C LYS A 73 -31.77 -31.93 -23.83
N LEU A 74 -31.56 -31.74 -25.13
CA LEU A 74 -30.64 -30.82 -25.81
C LEU A 74 -29.34 -31.48 -26.28
N THR A 75 -29.45 -32.25 -27.37
CA THR A 75 -28.33 -32.83 -28.12
C THR A 75 -27.55 -31.74 -28.87
N TYR A 76 -26.88 -30.87 -28.13
CA TYR A 76 -25.76 -30.12 -28.67
C TYR A 76 -24.60 -31.09 -28.91
N SER A 77 -23.72 -30.78 -29.87
CA SER A 77 -22.53 -31.58 -30.11
C SER A 77 -21.69 -31.66 -28.81
N VAL A 78 -21.08 -32.81 -28.52
CA VAL A 78 -20.14 -33.00 -27.40
C VAL A 78 -19.21 -31.80 -27.14
N PRO A 79 -18.57 -31.18 -28.15
CA PRO A 79 -17.71 -30.00 -27.94
C PRO A 79 -18.46 -28.74 -27.48
N THR A 80 -19.71 -28.54 -27.90
CA THR A 80 -20.47 -27.33 -27.56
C THR A 80 -20.96 -27.36 -26.11
N GLU A 81 -21.33 -28.52 -25.57
CA GLU A 81 -21.70 -28.68 -24.16
C GLU A 81 -20.51 -28.41 -23.24
N SER A 82 -19.35 -29.02 -23.53
CA SER A 82 -18.13 -28.78 -22.74
C SER A 82 -17.69 -27.31 -22.76
N PHE A 83 -17.89 -26.61 -23.87
CA PHE A 83 -17.60 -25.18 -23.99
C PHE A 83 -18.48 -24.34 -23.06
N PHE A 84 -19.80 -24.59 -23.03
CA PHE A 84 -20.71 -23.88 -22.13
C PHE A 84 -20.45 -24.21 -20.66
N THR A 85 -20.17 -25.48 -20.33
CA THR A 85 -19.83 -25.90 -18.96
C THR A 85 -18.52 -25.25 -18.48
N PHE A 86 -17.49 -25.19 -19.31
CA PHE A 86 -16.23 -24.50 -19.00
C PHE A 86 -16.45 -23.01 -18.72
N TRP A 87 -17.19 -22.32 -19.59
CA TRP A 87 -17.46 -20.89 -19.41
C TRP A 87 -18.33 -20.61 -18.18
N GLY A 88 -19.27 -21.52 -17.86
CA GLY A 88 -20.08 -21.46 -16.65
C GLY A 88 -19.24 -21.51 -15.36
N PHE A 89 -18.32 -22.48 -15.27
CA PHE A 89 -17.40 -22.55 -14.12
C PHE A 89 -16.44 -21.36 -14.06
N LEU A 90 -15.97 -20.87 -15.21
CA LEU A 90 -15.12 -19.69 -15.28
C LEU A 90 -15.83 -18.44 -14.73
N ILE A 91 -17.08 -18.18 -15.14
CA ILE A 91 -17.86 -17.05 -14.62
C ILE A 91 -18.11 -17.21 -13.12
N LEU A 92 -18.52 -18.41 -12.67
CA LEU A 92 -18.82 -18.67 -11.26
C LEU A 92 -17.62 -18.43 -10.35
N LEU A 93 -16.42 -18.85 -10.77
CA LEU A 93 -15.18 -18.64 -10.03
C LEU A 93 -14.64 -17.21 -10.16
N SER A 94 -14.93 -16.51 -11.28
CA SER A 94 -14.44 -15.15 -11.54
C SER A 94 -14.93 -14.11 -10.53
N VAL A 95 -16.08 -14.34 -9.92
CA VAL A 95 -16.65 -13.47 -8.87
C VAL A 95 -15.79 -13.49 -7.60
N MET A 96 -15.06 -14.59 -7.34
CA MET A 96 -14.29 -14.76 -6.11
C MET A 96 -13.00 -13.95 -6.07
N VAL A 97 -12.45 -13.52 -7.21
CA VAL A 97 -11.01 -13.20 -7.32
C VAL A 97 -10.66 -11.71 -7.42
N PRO A 98 -11.20 -10.89 -8.34
CA PRO A 98 -10.62 -9.55 -8.60
C PRO A 98 -11.14 -8.46 -7.67
N MET A 99 -12.44 -8.46 -7.35
CA MET A 99 -13.06 -7.40 -6.56
C MET A 99 -12.73 -7.53 -5.07
N ALA A 100 -12.77 -8.75 -4.53
CA ALA A 100 -12.51 -9.00 -3.12
C ALA A 100 -11.07 -8.62 -2.74
N MET A 101 -10.07 -9.06 -3.51
CA MET A 101 -8.66 -8.81 -3.23
C MET A 101 -8.34 -7.30 -3.20
N PHE A 102 -8.87 -6.55 -4.17
CA PHE A 102 -8.63 -5.10 -4.25
C PHE A 102 -9.28 -4.37 -3.08
N ILE A 103 -10.57 -4.65 -2.82
CA ILE A 103 -11.32 -4.00 -1.74
C ILE A 103 -10.70 -4.30 -0.37
N ILE A 104 -10.29 -5.55 -0.13
CA ILE A 104 -9.63 -5.95 1.12
C ILE A 104 -8.32 -5.17 1.31
N THR A 105 -7.51 -5.01 0.25
CA THR A 105 -6.24 -4.29 0.34
C THR A 105 -6.45 -2.81 0.70
N GLU A 106 -7.42 -2.14 0.08
CA GLU A 106 -7.79 -0.76 0.44
C GLU A 106 -8.26 -0.64 1.89
N PHE A 107 -9.05 -1.61 2.36
CA PHE A 107 -9.52 -1.62 3.75
C PHE A 107 -8.36 -1.84 4.74
N ILE A 108 -7.39 -2.69 4.41
CA ILE A 108 -6.17 -2.89 5.22
C ILE A 108 -5.37 -1.59 5.30
N TYR A 109 -5.22 -0.86 4.19
CA TYR A 109 -4.53 0.44 4.20
C TYR A 109 -5.26 1.49 5.03
N LEU A 110 -6.60 1.52 4.95
CA LEU A 110 -7.41 2.40 5.77
C LEU A 110 -7.26 2.05 7.26
N GLY A 111 -7.37 0.77 7.62
CA GLY A 111 -7.23 0.28 8.98
C GLY A 111 -5.87 0.63 9.58
N ASN A 112 -4.78 0.40 8.84
CA ASN A 112 -3.43 0.76 9.27
C ASN A 112 -3.25 2.27 9.48
N SER A 113 -3.85 3.10 8.61
CA SER A 113 -3.83 4.55 8.77
C SER A 113 -4.54 5.01 10.04
N ILE A 114 -5.72 4.45 10.31
CA ILE A 114 -6.48 4.74 11.55
C ILE A 114 -5.67 4.29 12.77
N PHE A 115 -5.04 3.12 12.70
CA PHE A 115 -4.20 2.60 13.79
C PHE A 115 -3.03 3.54 14.12
N ILE A 116 -2.32 4.06 13.12
CA ILE A 116 -1.25 5.04 13.31
C ILE A 116 -1.78 6.34 13.93
N ASN A 117 -2.96 6.80 13.49
CA ASN A 117 -3.55 8.04 13.99
C ASN A 117 -4.03 7.93 15.46
N TRP A 118 -4.39 6.73 15.91
CA TRP A 118 -4.85 6.45 17.27
C TRP A 118 -3.74 6.03 18.23
N ASP A 119 -2.51 5.87 17.75
CA ASP A 119 -1.39 5.50 18.60
C ASP A 119 -1.02 6.64 19.57
N ARG A 120 -1.15 6.36 20.87
CA ARG A 120 -0.81 7.32 21.94
C ARG A 120 0.70 7.42 22.18
N GLN A 121 1.49 6.43 21.77
CA GLN A 121 2.95 6.47 21.92
C GLN A 121 3.59 7.49 20.98
N MET A 122 2.99 7.71 19.81
CA MET A 122 3.44 8.69 18.82
C MET A 122 2.77 10.07 18.99
N TYR A 123 2.20 10.36 20.16
CA TYR A 123 1.55 11.64 20.46
C TYR A 123 2.52 12.65 21.08
N TYR A 124 2.64 13.82 20.45
CA TYR A 124 3.51 14.89 20.90
C TYR A 124 2.75 15.89 21.78
N GLN A 125 2.91 15.74 23.09
CA GLN A 125 2.22 16.53 24.12
C GLN A 125 2.45 18.05 24.03
N PRO A 126 3.68 18.57 23.79
CA PRO A 126 3.92 20.02 23.87
C PRO A 126 3.19 20.85 22.80
N GLN A 127 2.85 20.26 21.66
CA GLN A 127 2.06 20.95 20.61
C GLN A 127 0.67 20.33 20.42
N ASN A 128 0.26 19.38 21.27
CA ASN A 128 -1.01 18.65 21.14
C ASN A 128 -1.21 18.06 19.73
N MET A 129 -0.17 17.40 19.20
CA MET A 129 -0.17 16.85 17.84
C MET A 129 -0.05 15.33 17.89
N SER A 130 -1.02 14.62 17.30
CA SER A 130 -0.92 13.18 17.05
C SER A 130 -0.19 12.90 15.72
N ALA A 131 0.36 11.69 15.59
CA ALA A 131 0.83 11.20 14.30
C ALA A 131 -0.32 11.22 13.28
N ARG A 132 -0.05 11.71 12.07
CA ARG A 132 -1.05 11.77 11.00
C ARG A 132 -0.53 11.09 9.75
N ALA A 133 -1.11 9.94 9.42
CA ALA A 133 -0.85 9.26 8.16
C ALA A 133 -1.55 9.98 7.00
N ARG A 134 -0.78 10.70 6.16
CA ARG A 134 -1.31 11.42 4.98
C ARG A 134 -1.55 10.51 3.78
N ASN A 135 -0.74 9.47 3.61
CA ASN A 135 -0.84 8.51 2.51
C ASN A 135 -0.94 7.09 3.07
N THR A 136 -2.08 6.43 2.87
CA THR A 136 -2.36 5.09 3.42
C THR A 136 -1.59 3.98 2.71
N SER A 137 -1.34 4.14 1.41
CA SER A 137 -0.57 3.18 0.59
C SER A 137 0.94 3.20 0.86
N LEU A 138 1.45 4.19 1.60
CA LEU A 138 2.87 4.30 1.92
C LEU A 138 3.24 3.54 3.21
N SER A 139 2.26 3.22 4.07
CA SER A 139 2.51 2.64 5.39
C SER A 139 3.31 1.33 5.34
N ASP A 140 3.09 0.47 4.35
CA ASP A 140 3.90 -0.75 4.16
C ASP A 140 5.36 -0.46 3.77
N GLN A 141 5.59 0.60 2.99
CA GLN A 141 6.95 0.96 2.59
C GLN A 141 7.78 1.47 3.76
N LEU A 142 7.16 2.03 4.81
CA LEU A 142 7.88 2.45 6.02
C LEU A 142 8.59 1.26 6.68
N GLY A 143 7.98 0.06 6.66
CA GLY A 143 8.60 -1.15 7.19
C GLY A 143 9.76 -1.71 6.34
N GLN A 144 9.91 -1.22 5.11
CA GLN A 144 10.93 -1.69 4.14
C GLN A 144 12.08 -0.68 3.93
N VAL A 145 12.14 0.38 4.73
CA VAL A 145 13.20 1.40 4.61
C VAL A 145 14.51 0.87 5.20
N ALA A 146 15.58 0.86 4.40
CA ALA A 146 16.94 0.48 4.85
C ALA A 146 17.84 1.68 5.18
N TYR A 147 17.53 2.85 4.62
CA TYR A 147 18.35 4.06 4.78
C TYR A 147 17.47 5.24 5.21
N ILE A 148 17.87 5.91 6.29
CA ILE A 148 17.22 7.13 6.78
C ILE A 148 18.18 8.28 6.53
N PHE A 149 17.77 9.22 5.68
CA PHE A 149 18.47 10.49 5.51
C PHE A 149 17.80 11.51 6.44
N SER A 150 18.58 12.06 7.37
CA SER A 150 18.10 13.04 8.34
C SER A 150 18.80 14.37 8.12
N ASP A 151 18.02 15.46 8.18
CA ASP A 151 18.59 16.81 8.23
C ASP A 151 19.09 17.12 9.65
N LYS A 152 20.15 17.92 9.78
CA LYS A 152 20.73 18.26 11.08
C LYS A 152 19.87 19.28 11.81
N THR A 153 19.57 20.40 11.15
CA THR A 153 18.91 21.54 11.77
C THR A 153 17.39 21.37 11.70
N GLY A 154 16.70 21.51 12.83
CA GLY A 154 15.24 21.38 12.89
C GLY A 154 14.72 19.93 12.94
N THR A 155 15.57 18.93 12.70
CA THR A 155 15.24 17.50 12.94
C THR A 155 16.08 16.93 14.08
N LEU A 156 17.40 16.80 13.91
CA LEU A 156 18.27 16.27 14.98
C LEU A 156 18.49 17.28 16.11
N THR A 157 18.62 18.56 15.78
CA THR A 157 18.83 19.62 16.77
C THR A 157 17.68 20.60 16.77
N ARG A 158 17.18 20.93 17.96
CA ARG A 158 16.32 22.09 18.18
C ARG A 158 17.15 23.36 17.96
N ASN A 159 16.53 24.41 17.42
CA ASN A 159 17.18 25.71 17.22
C ASN A 159 17.29 26.49 18.55
N ILE A 160 17.95 25.88 19.54
CA ILE A 160 18.21 26.44 20.87
C ILE A 160 19.64 26.05 21.24
N MET A 161 20.51 27.03 21.39
CA MET A 161 21.89 26.81 21.84
C MET A 161 22.00 27.15 23.32
N THR A 162 22.31 26.14 24.13
CA THR A 162 22.52 26.31 25.57
C THR A 162 24.01 26.16 25.88
N PHE A 163 24.60 27.19 26.46
CA PHE A 163 25.96 27.10 27.00
C PHE A 163 25.96 26.16 28.21
N LYS A 164 26.77 25.10 28.14
CA LYS A 164 26.81 24.07 29.19
C LYS A 164 28.01 24.19 30.11
N LYS A 165 29.21 24.32 29.53
CA LYS A 165 30.48 24.34 30.25
C LYS A 165 31.49 25.21 29.52
N CYS A 166 32.44 25.77 30.26
CA CYS A 166 33.66 26.37 29.72
C CYS A 166 34.87 26.01 30.58
N CYS A 167 36.06 26.12 30.00
CA CYS A 167 37.31 26.00 30.71
C CYS A 167 37.99 27.37 30.72
N ILE A 168 38.34 27.88 31.90
CA ILE A 168 39.06 29.14 32.08
C ILE A 168 40.30 28.83 32.93
N ASN A 169 41.49 29.10 32.38
CA ASN A 169 42.79 28.87 33.03
C ASN A 169 42.98 27.45 33.60
N GLY A 170 42.55 26.42 32.85
CA GLY A 170 42.63 25.02 33.28
C GLY A 170 41.51 24.58 34.24
N VAL A 171 40.66 25.49 34.71
CA VAL A 171 39.51 25.17 35.57
C VAL A 171 38.25 25.05 34.71
N VAL A 172 37.58 23.90 34.78
CA VAL A 172 36.32 23.64 34.06
C VAL A 172 35.14 24.11 34.90
N TYR A 173 34.38 25.07 34.38
CA TYR A 173 33.15 25.61 34.95
C TYR A 173 31.94 25.01 34.21
N GLY A 174 30.94 24.56 34.97
CA GLY A 174 29.69 24.03 34.45
C GLY A 174 29.35 22.66 35.04
N GLY A 175 28.33 22.65 35.91
CA GLY A 175 27.94 21.50 36.72
C GLY A 175 27.46 20.29 35.93
N ALA A 176 27.53 19.12 36.59
CA ALA A 176 26.87 17.90 36.15
C ALA A 176 25.34 18.11 36.10
N PHE A 177 24.69 17.37 35.22
CA PHE A 177 23.24 17.41 34.99
C PHE A 177 22.43 17.37 36.31
N PRO A 178 21.51 18.32 36.57
CA PRO A 178 20.51 18.15 37.61
C PRO A 178 19.44 17.18 37.06
N GLY A 179 19.47 15.91 37.45
CA GLY A 179 18.49 14.93 36.98
C GLY A 179 18.74 13.45 37.26
N LEU A 180 19.73 13.08 38.08
CA LEU A 180 19.82 11.73 38.66
C LEU A 180 19.86 11.85 40.19
N SER A 181 18.67 11.94 40.78
CA SER A 181 18.36 11.65 42.19
C SER A 181 16.93 11.15 42.24
#